data_AF-A0AAD6VQL8-F1
#
_entry.id   AF-A0AAD6VQL8-F1
#
_cell.length_a   1.000
_cell.length_b   1.000
_cell.length_c   1.000
_cell.angle_alpha   90.00
_cell.angle_beta   90.00
_cell.angle_gamma   90.00
#
_symmetry.space_group_name_H-M   'P 1'
#
loop_
_entity.id
_entity.type
_entity.pdbx_description
1 polymer ?
#
loop_
_entity_poly.entity_id
_entity_poly.type
_entity_poly.pdbx_seq_one_letter_code
_entity_poly.pdbx_strand_id
1 'polypeptide(L)'
;MGVTLLSVGRITKAGYSLHFRSTGCKIFDMKDKCIGKIPSAHGVFCVENPLPEPMPPPPLQAYSAEVGPLVATPDELHWLLGHLPEEAARKLVRNGIVDGLELDETVPTSEKECESCLHGRMTRKAISKSSEREATGAVGDEVHTDVWGPASIETPQHNKYYVSFTDEAS
;
A
#
# COMPACT_ATOMS: atom_id res chain seq x y z
N MET A 1 3.38 10.21 9.36
CA MET A 1 3.40 9.72 10.76
C MET A 1 2.93 8.27 10.74
N GLY A 2 3.84 7.32 10.93
CA GLY A 2 3.46 5.91 11.06
C GLY A 2 2.90 5.69 12.46
N VAL A 3 1.73 5.07 12.55
CA VAL A 3 1.15 4.64 13.84
C VAL A 3 1.46 3.16 14.03
N THR A 4 2.15 2.83 15.12
CA THR A 4 2.41 1.43 15.51
C THR A 4 1.22 0.92 16.32
N LEU A 5 0.62 -0.18 15.88
CA LEU A 5 -0.48 -0.83 16.62
C LEU A 5 0.08 -1.82 17.64
N LEU A 6 -0.42 -1.76 18.87
CA LEU A 6 -0.09 -2.71 19.93
C LEU A 6 -1.22 -3.74 20.10
N SER A 7 -0.89 -5.03 20.02
CA SER A 7 -1.86 -6.11 20.19
C SER A 7 -2.09 -6.42 21.69
N VAL A 8 -3.26 -6.06 22.20
CA VAL A 8 -3.68 -6.36 23.58
C VAL A 8 -3.60 -7.86 23.88
N GLY A 9 -4.04 -8.71 22.94
CA GLY A 9 -4.04 -10.16 23.11
C GLY A 9 -2.65 -10.79 23.20
N ARG A 10 -1.63 -10.20 22.55
CA ARG A 10 -0.24 -10.67 22.71
C ARG A 10 0.33 -10.26 24.06
N ILE A 11 0.02 -9.05 24.52
CA ILE A 11 0.47 -8.52 25.82
C ILE A 11 -0.09 -9.38 26.97
N THR A 12 -1.38 -9.69 26.93
CA THR A 12 -2.00 -10.54 27.97
C THR A 12 -1.50 -11.98 27.94
N LYS A 13 -1.26 -12.56 26.75
CA LYS A 13 -0.63 -13.89 26.62
C LYS A 13 0.79 -13.94 27.18
N ALA A 14 1.53 -12.84 27.12
CA ALA A 14 2.87 -12.72 27.69
C ALA A 14 2.86 -12.49 29.23
N GLY A 15 1.69 -12.49 29.87
CA GLY A 15 1.56 -12.37 31.33
C GLY A 15 1.49 -10.93 31.85
N TYR A 16 1.42 -9.94 30.96
CA TYR A 16 1.23 -8.54 31.33
C TYR A 16 -0.25 -8.20 31.43
N SER A 17 -0.60 -7.22 32.28
CA SER A 17 -1.98 -6.73 32.40
C SER A 17 -2.10 -5.28 31.93
N LEU A 18 -3.25 -4.94 31.32
CA LEU A 18 -3.56 -3.59 30.87
C LEU A 18 -4.79 -3.07 31.60
N HIS A 19 -4.67 -1.90 32.22
CA HIS A 19 -5.77 -1.21 32.89
C HIS A 19 -6.16 0.05 32.13
N PHE A 20 -7.32 0.02 31.49
CA PHE A 20 -7.90 1.14 30.77
C PHE A 20 -8.74 2.02 31.70
N ARG A 21 -8.47 3.32 31.72
CA ARG A 21 -9.25 4.34 32.43
C ARG A 21 -9.51 5.53 31.49
N SER A 22 -10.42 6.42 31.89
CA SER A 22 -10.73 7.65 31.14
C SER A 22 -9.51 8.54 30.91
N THR A 23 -8.53 8.49 31.80
CA THR A 23 -7.30 9.29 31.72
C THR A 23 -6.18 8.62 30.91
N GLY A 24 -6.33 7.36 30.51
CA GLY A 24 -5.27 6.61 29.85
C GLY A 24 -5.24 5.11 30.19
N CYS A 25 -4.33 4.39 29.56
CA CYS A 25 -4.03 2.98 29.79
C CYS A 25 -2.74 2.82 30.59
N LYS A 26 -2.71 1.89 31.55
CA LYS A 26 -1.49 1.48 32.25
C LYS A 26 -1.17 0.03 31.95
N ILE A 27 0.10 -0.29 31.75
CA ILE A 27 0.58 -1.66 31.55
C ILE A 27 1.35 -2.07 32.80
N PHE A 28 1.10 -3.27 33.30
CA PHE A 28 1.77 -3.85 34.46
C PHE A 28 2.46 -5.17 34.10
N ASP A 29 3.59 -5.44 34.75
CA ASP A 29 4.27 -6.74 34.68
C ASP A 29 3.59 -7.79 35.58
N MET A 30 4.13 -9.02 35.57
CA MET A 30 3.66 -10.14 36.39
C MET A 30 3.80 -9.93 37.91
N LYS A 31 4.53 -8.90 38.35
CA LYS A 31 4.72 -8.49 39.75
C LYS A 31 3.87 -7.26 40.10
N ASP A 32 2.87 -6.94 39.29
CA ASP A 32 2.02 -5.75 39.41
C ASP A 32 2.79 -4.41 39.37
N LYS A 33 4.00 -4.41 38.77
CA LYS A 33 4.76 -3.18 38.60
C LYS A 33 4.30 -2.45 37.35
N CYS A 34 3.90 -1.19 37.47
CA CYS A 34 3.53 -0.35 36.33
C CYS A 34 4.76 -0.08 35.44
N ILE A 35 4.76 -0.60 34.21
CA ILE A 35 5.84 -0.46 33.23
C ILE A 35 5.55 0.56 32.12
N GLY A 36 4.29 0.93 31.91
CA GLY A 36 3.91 1.89 30.88
C GLY A 36 2.65 2.67 31.23
N LYS A 37 2.61 3.94 30.81
CA LYS A 37 1.42 4.79 30.87
C LYS A 37 1.18 5.38 29.49
N ILE A 38 -0.02 5.18 28.97
CA ILE A 38 -0.41 5.62 27.63
C ILE A 38 -1.58 6.59 27.80
N PRO A 39 -1.41 7.88 27.50
CA PRO A 39 -2.50 8.85 27.61
C PRO A 39 -3.62 8.54 26.60
N SER A 40 -4.85 8.93 26.95
CA SER A 40 -5.94 8.95 25.97
C SER A 40 -5.96 10.28 25.24
N ALA A 41 -5.93 10.23 23.91
CA ALA A 41 -6.03 11.40 23.04
C ALA A 41 -7.04 11.08 21.93
N HIS A 42 -8.00 11.98 21.71
CA HIS A 42 -8.98 11.85 20.60
C HIS A 42 -9.72 10.50 20.53
N GLY A 43 -10.05 9.90 21.68
CA GLY A 43 -10.80 8.63 21.75
C GLY A 43 -9.96 7.36 21.54
N VAL A 44 -8.64 7.50 21.40
CA VAL A 44 -7.69 6.37 21.33
C VAL A 44 -6.58 6.51 22.37
N PHE A 45 -5.83 5.44 22.61
CA PHE A 45 -4.64 5.46 23.47
C PHE A 45 -3.40 5.55 22.59
N CYS A 46 -2.73 6.70 22.60
CA CYS A 46 -1.57 6.96 21.75
C CYS A 46 -0.27 6.87 22.55
N VAL A 47 0.66 6.06 22.08
CA VAL A 47 2.04 6.05 22.55
C VAL A 47 2.81 7.03 21.68
N GLU A 48 3.18 8.17 22.25
CA GLU A 48 4.11 9.09 21.60
C GLU A 48 5.52 8.69 22.00
N ASN A 49 6.31 8.23 21.02
CA ASN A 49 7.76 8.22 21.17
C ASN A 49 8.23 9.62 20.80
N PRO A 50 8.63 10.48 21.77
CA PRO A 50 9.30 11.70 21.41
C PRO A 50 10.56 11.32 20.64
N LEU A 51 10.60 11.66 19.35
CA LEU A 51 11.82 11.59 18.57
C LEU A 51 12.84 12.49 19.29
N PRO A 52 14.04 12.01 19.63
CA PRO A 52 15.08 12.92 20.07
C PRO A 52 15.29 13.98 18.98
N GLU A 53 15.48 15.23 19.40
CA GLU A 53 15.74 16.42 18.57
C GLU A 53 16.71 16.18 17.40
N PRO A 54 16.68 17.02 16.34
CA PRO A 54 16.78 16.60 14.94
C PRO A 54 18.12 15.94 14.64
N MET A 55 18.15 14.62 14.83
CA MET A 55 19.14 13.78 14.21
C MET A 55 18.85 13.75 12.70
N PRO A 56 19.88 13.69 11.84
CA PRO A 56 19.68 13.42 10.42
C PRO A 56 18.72 12.23 10.26
N PRO A 57 17.86 12.22 9.23
CA PRO A 57 16.81 11.23 9.09
C PRO A 57 17.44 9.85 9.31
N PRO A 58 17.03 9.11 10.37
CA PRO A 58 17.58 7.78 10.56
C PRO A 58 17.28 6.98 9.29
N PRO A 59 18.18 6.09 8.86
CA PRO A 59 17.83 5.11 7.83
C PRO A 59 16.52 4.44 8.27
N LEU A 60 15.69 4.03 7.31
CA LEU A 60 14.39 3.38 7.54
C LEU A 60 14.59 2.11 8.39
N GLN A 61 14.69 2.27 9.71
CA GLN A 61 14.90 1.18 10.65
C GLN A 61 13.54 0.66 11.07
N ALA A 62 13.27 -0.58 10.66
CA ALA A 62 12.15 -1.33 11.19
C ALA A 62 12.38 -1.60 12.68
N TYR A 63 11.43 -1.20 13.53
CA TYR A 63 11.43 -1.57 14.94
C TYR A 63 11.09 -3.07 15.08
N SER A 64 12.10 -3.94 15.03
CA SER A 64 11.97 -5.34 15.40
C SER A 64 12.23 -5.52 16.90
N ALA A 65 11.34 -6.26 17.58
CA ALA A 65 11.57 -6.69 18.95
C ALA A 65 12.67 -7.77 18.94
N GLU A 66 13.87 -7.39 19.37
CA GLU A 66 15.01 -8.24 19.75
C GLU A 66 15.03 -9.68 19.18
N VAL A 67 15.62 -9.90 18.00
CA VAL A 67 16.49 -11.06 17.64
C VAL A 67 17.09 -10.76 16.25
N GLY A 68 18.34 -10.30 16.18
CA GLY A 68 19.15 -10.31 14.94
C GLY A 68 18.55 -9.65 13.68
N PRO A 69 19.23 -9.77 12.53
CA PRO A 69 18.63 -9.48 11.24
C PRO A 69 17.53 -10.50 10.93
N LEU A 70 16.43 -10.03 10.35
CA LEU A 70 15.37 -10.90 9.82
C LEU A 70 15.93 -11.62 8.59
N VAL A 71 16.14 -12.92 8.69
CA VAL A 71 16.49 -13.76 7.54
C VAL A 71 15.21 -14.04 6.75
N ALA A 72 15.15 -13.58 5.51
CA ALA A 72 14.01 -13.75 4.61
C ALA A 72 14.42 -14.45 3.32
N THR A 73 13.56 -15.34 2.83
CA THR A 73 13.67 -15.93 1.49
C THR A 73 13.39 -14.88 0.41
N PRO A 74 13.75 -15.13 -0.87
CA PRO A 74 13.47 -14.20 -1.96
C PRO A 74 11.98 -13.81 -2.08
N ASP A 75 11.08 -14.77 -1.88
CA ASP A 75 9.63 -14.57 -1.98
C ASP A 75 9.10 -13.75 -0.79
N GLU A 76 9.58 -14.03 0.42
CA GLU A 76 9.24 -13.24 1.61
C GLU A 76 9.77 -11.81 1.48
N LEU A 77 10.98 -11.65 0.95
CA LEU A 77 11.56 -10.34 0.67
C LEU A 77 10.70 -9.55 -0.32
N HIS A 78 10.21 -10.22 -1.37
CA HIS A 78 9.27 -9.64 -2.33
C HIS A 78 7.99 -9.14 -1.63
N TRP A 79 7.41 -9.90 -0.69
CA TRP A 79 6.22 -9.47 0.06
C TRP A 79 6.51 -8.36 1.07
N LEU A 80 7.60 -8.47 1.84
CA LEU A 80 8.00 -7.51 2.86
C LEU A 80 8.30 -6.13 2.28
N LEU A 81 8.83 -6.09 1.05
CA LEU A 81 9.11 -4.85 0.32
C LEU A 81 7.96 -4.41 -0.59
N GLY A 82 6.74 -4.91 -0.37
CA GLY A 82 5.54 -4.44 -1.05
C GLY A 82 5.47 -4.84 -2.51
N HIS A 83 5.75 -6.10 -2.82
CA HIS A 83 5.72 -6.67 -4.16
C HIS A 83 6.75 -6.09 -5.14
N LEU A 84 7.87 -5.59 -4.60
CA LEU A 84 9.00 -5.11 -5.39
C LEU A 84 9.58 -6.28 -6.23
N PRO A 85 9.97 -6.07 -7.51
CA PRO A 85 10.62 -7.13 -8.29
C PRO A 85 11.77 -7.75 -7.51
N GLU A 86 11.87 -9.07 -7.52
CA GLU A 86 12.85 -9.79 -6.71
C GLU A 86 14.29 -9.34 -6.98
N GLU A 87 14.67 -9.08 -8.23
CA GLU A 87 16.01 -8.57 -8.54
C GLU A 87 16.28 -7.21 -7.88
N ALA A 88 15.29 -6.33 -7.85
CA ALA A 88 15.40 -5.04 -7.19
C ALA A 88 15.45 -5.21 -5.67
N ALA A 89 14.61 -6.09 -5.13
CA ALA A 89 14.57 -6.44 -3.72
C ALA A 89 15.92 -7.02 -3.24
N ARG A 90 16.48 -7.98 -3.97
CA ARG A 90 17.82 -8.56 -3.72
C ARG A 90 18.91 -7.49 -3.76
N LYS A 91 18.85 -6.56 -4.73
CA LYS A 91 19.82 -5.45 -4.81
C LYS A 91 19.75 -4.53 -3.60
N LEU A 92 18.56 -4.25 -3.07
CA LEU A 92 18.42 -3.42 -1.88
C LEU A 92 19.11 -4.04 -0.66
N VAL A 93 18.96 -5.35 -0.47
CA VAL A 93 19.61 -6.09 0.62
C VAL A 93 21.12 -6.18 0.41
N ARG A 94 21.56 -6.62 -0.78
CA ARG A 94 23.00 -6.78 -1.11
C ARG A 94 23.78 -5.46 -1.04
N ASN A 95 23.14 -4.35 -1.39
CA ASN A 95 23.75 -3.03 -1.32
C ASN A 95 23.68 -2.41 0.08
N GLY A 96 23.12 -3.12 1.08
CA GLY A 96 22.97 -2.60 2.44
C GLY A 96 22.06 -1.37 2.53
N ILE A 97 21.08 -1.25 1.63
CA ILE A 97 20.12 -0.12 1.63
C ILE A 97 19.02 -0.36 2.68
N VAL A 98 18.78 -1.61 3.05
CA VAL A 98 17.78 -2.02 4.06
C VAL A 98 18.52 -2.58 5.27
N ASP A 99 18.34 -1.94 6.42
CA ASP A 99 18.91 -2.39 7.69
C ASP A 99 18.05 -3.49 8.33
N GLY A 100 18.70 -4.45 9.00
CA GLY A 100 18.00 -5.47 9.80
C GLY A 100 17.35 -6.59 9.01
N LEU A 101 17.72 -6.77 7.73
CA LEU A 101 17.25 -7.86 6.88
C LEU A 101 18.44 -8.56 6.21
N GLU A 102 18.44 -9.89 6.26
CA GLU A 102 19.38 -10.76 5.57
C GLU A 102 18.63 -11.62 4.55
N LEU A 103 19.23 -11.83 3.39
CA LEU A 103 18.66 -12.66 2.33
C LEU A 103 19.17 -14.10 2.48
N ASP A 104 18.26 -15.06 2.63
CA ASP A 104 18.59 -16.47 2.51
C ASP A 104 18.73 -16.87 1.04
N GLU A 105 19.97 -16.91 0.55
CA GLU A 105 20.27 -17.32 -0.82
C GLU A 105 20.31 -18.85 -1.00
N THR A 106 20.14 -19.64 0.08
CA THR A 106 20.09 -21.10 -0.02
C THR A 106 18.76 -21.60 -0.56
N VAL A 107 17.69 -20.81 -0.40
CA VAL A 107 16.36 -21.09 -0.92
C VAL A 107 16.20 -20.42 -2.30
N PRO A 108 15.93 -21.19 -3.38
CA PRO A 108 15.66 -20.60 -4.68
C PRO A 108 14.33 -19.83 -4.65
N THR A 109 14.24 -18.80 -5.50
CA THR A 109 12.96 -18.15 -5.84
C THR A 109 11.95 -19.22 -6.29
N SER A 110 10.69 -19.10 -5.86
CA SER A 110 9.67 -20.03 -6.35
C SER A 110 9.44 -19.87 -7.86
N GLU A 111 9.24 -20.98 -8.56
CA GLU A 111 8.85 -20.96 -9.98
C GLU A 111 7.44 -20.37 -10.20
N LYS A 112 6.69 -20.16 -9.12
CA LYS A 112 5.31 -19.65 -9.16
C LYS A 112 5.33 -18.13 -9.15
N GLU A 113 4.71 -17.53 -10.16
CA GLU A 113 4.50 -16.09 -10.19
C GLU A 113 3.58 -15.66 -9.03
N CYS A 114 3.91 -14.54 -8.39
CA CYS A 114 3.06 -13.95 -7.35
C CYS A 114 1.72 -13.50 -7.96
N GLU A 115 0.61 -14.10 -7.52
CA GLU A 115 -0.73 -13.86 -8.08
C GLU A 115 -1.14 -12.37 -8.03
N SER A 116 -0.86 -11.66 -6.94
CA SER A 116 -1.17 -10.23 -6.82
C SER A 116 -0.36 -9.39 -7.81
N CYS A 117 0.91 -9.75 -8.05
CA CYS A 117 1.74 -9.11 -9.06
C CYS A 117 1.24 -9.39 -10.46
N LEU A 118 0.83 -10.62 -10.74
CA LEU A 118 0.28 -11.00 -12.04
C LEU A 118 -0.92 -10.12 -12.37
N HIS A 119 -1.88 -10.02 -11.45
CA HIS A 119 -3.06 -9.17 -11.61
C HIS A 119 -2.71 -7.67 -11.68
N GLY A 120 -1.74 -7.21 -10.89
CA GLY A 120 -1.33 -5.80 -10.87
C GLY A 120 -0.50 -5.36 -12.08
N ARG A 121 0.20 -6.29 -12.73
CA ARG A 121 1.07 -6.04 -13.89
C ARG A 121 0.46 -6.46 -15.22
N MET A 122 -0.81 -6.84 -15.24
CA MET A 122 -1.48 -7.22 -16.48
C MET A 122 -1.38 -6.08 -17.48
N THR A 123 -0.61 -6.30 -18.55
CA THR A 123 -0.58 -5.38 -19.68
C THR A 123 -1.83 -5.61 -20.51
N ARG A 124 -2.47 -4.52 -20.94
CA ARG A 124 -3.53 -4.63 -21.93
C ARG A 124 -2.89 -5.09 -23.24
N LYS A 125 -3.51 -6.05 -23.95
CA LYS A 125 -3.13 -6.35 -25.34
C LYS A 125 -3.14 -5.05 -26.14
N ALA A 126 -2.19 -4.93 -27.07
CA ALA A 126 -2.17 -3.79 -27.99
C ALA A 126 -3.53 -3.67 -28.68
N ILE A 127 -4.17 -2.51 -28.51
CA ILE A 127 -5.39 -2.19 -29.24
C ILE A 127 -4.96 -1.78 -30.65
N SER A 128 -5.58 -2.37 -31.68
CA SER A 128 -5.32 -1.94 -33.06
C SER A 128 -5.66 -0.46 -33.21
N LYS A 129 -4.80 0.29 -33.89
CA LYS A 129 -5.02 1.72 -34.16
C LYS A 129 -6.03 1.96 -35.28
N SER A 130 -6.29 0.92 -36.08
CA SER A 130 -7.27 0.91 -37.16
C SER A 130 -8.38 -0.07 -36.82
N SER A 131 -9.61 0.28 -37.21
CA SER A 131 -10.67 -0.70 -37.35
C SER A 131 -10.35 -1.61 -38.54
N GLU A 132 -10.69 -2.89 -38.43
CA GLU A 132 -10.73 -3.82 -39.57
C GLU A 132 -12.06 -3.72 -40.33
N ARG A 133 -12.99 -2.90 -39.82
CA ARG A 133 -14.27 -2.62 -40.45
C ARG A 133 -14.10 -1.40 -41.35
N GLU A 134 -14.37 -1.58 -42.63
CA GLU A 134 -14.71 -0.48 -43.52
C GLU A 134 -16.11 0.04 -43.12
N ALA A 135 -16.37 1.34 -43.32
CA ALA A 135 -17.71 1.89 -43.17
C ALA A 135 -18.64 1.18 -44.18
N THR A 136 -19.41 0.21 -43.70
CA THR A 136 -20.34 -0.57 -44.52
C THR A 136 -21.75 -0.03 -44.32
N GLY A 137 -22.32 0.62 -45.33
CA GLY A 137 -23.70 1.12 -45.27
C GLY A 137 -23.91 2.40 -46.08
N ALA A 138 -25.14 2.89 -46.08
CA ALA A 138 -25.49 4.24 -46.52
C ALA A 138 -25.51 5.20 -45.33
N VAL A 139 -25.49 6.51 -45.62
CA VAL A 139 -25.63 7.56 -44.60
C VAL A 139 -26.90 7.34 -43.79
N GLY A 140 -26.75 7.27 -42.46
CA GLY A 140 -27.82 7.04 -41.50
C GLY A 140 -28.00 5.59 -41.04
N ASP A 141 -27.25 4.64 -41.60
CA ASP A 141 -27.33 3.22 -41.20
C ASP A 141 -26.70 2.97 -39.81
N GLU A 142 -25.60 3.66 -39.49
CA GLU A 142 -24.91 3.56 -38.20
C GLU A 142 -24.47 4.94 -37.69
N VAL A 143 -24.96 5.33 -36.51
CA VAL A 143 -24.64 6.61 -35.85
C VAL A 143 -24.04 6.34 -34.48
N HIS A 144 -22.81 6.78 -34.28
CA HIS A 144 -22.12 6.79 -32.99
C HIS A 144 -22.50 8.04 -32.22
N THR A 145 -22.94 7.86 -30.97
CA THR A 145 -23.23 8.97 -30.07
C THR A 145 -22.37 8.90 -28.83
N ASP A 146 -21.91 10.06 -28.37
CA ASP A 146 -21.17 10.20 -27.12
C ASP A 146 -21.66 11.44 -26.38
N VAL A 147 -21.57 11.38 -25.05
CA VAL A 147 -21.96 12.48 -24.16
C VAL A 147 -20.73 12.93 -23.39
N TRP A 148 -20.29 14.15 -23.68
CA TRP A 148 -19.27 14.81 -22.90
C TRP A 148 -19.89 15.67 -21.80
N GLY A 149 -19.53 15.40 -20.54
CA GLY A 149 -19.88 16.24 -19.39
C GLY A 149 -20.02 15.46 -18.08
N PRO A 150 -20.30 16.17 -16.96
CA PRO A 150 -20.49 17.61 -16.86
C PRO A 150 -19.20 18.41 -17.06
N ALA A 151 -19.28 19.46 -17.85
CA ALA A 151 -18.19 20.41 -18.05
C ALA A 151 -17.92 21.23 -16.79
N SER A 152 -16.65 21.55 -16.54
CA SER A 152 -16.24 22.40 -15.41
C SER A 152 -16.69 23.85 -15.57
N ILE A 153 -16.92 24.29 -16.81
CA ILE A 153 -17.33 25.66 -17.18
C ILE A 153 -18.60 25.55 -18.03
N GLU A 154 -19.58 26.41 -17.76
CA GLU A 154 -20.81 26.50 -18.52
C GLU A 154 -20.61 27.23 -19.85
N THR A 155 -21.35 26.84 -20.88
CA THR A 155 -21.45 27.65 -22.11
C THR A 155 -22.17 28.97 -21.82
N PRO A 156 -22.11 29.97 -22.72
CA PRO A 156 -22.88 31.20 -22.57
C PRO A 156 -24.40 30.98 -22.42
N GLN A 157 -24.94 29.85 -22.89
CA GLN A 157 -26.34 29.46 -22.70
C GLN A 157 -26.57 28.56 -21.48
N HIS A 158 -25.62 28.49 -20.53
CA HIS A 158 -25.70 27.69 -19.31
C HIS A 158 -25.74 26.16 -19.49
N ASN A 159 -25.25 25.65 -20.63
CA ASN A 159 -25.17 24.20 -20.86
C ASN A 159 -23.92 23.62 -20.21
N LYS A 160 -24.03 22.39 -19.67
CA LYS A 160 -22.93 21.63 -19.05
C LYS A 160 -22.59 20.32 -19.76
N TYR A 161 -23.37 19.97 -20.77
CA TYR A 161 -23.24 18.72 -21.50
C TYR A 161 -23.24 19.00 -22.99
N TYR A 162 -22.48 18.20 -23.72
CA TYR A 162 -22.46 18.17 -25.17
C TYR A 162 -22.72 16.74 -25.61
N VAL A 163 -23.62 16.56 -26.57
CA VAL A 163 -23.89 15.26 -27.18
C VAL A 163 -23.44 15.34 -28.62
N SER A 164 -22.52 14.46 -29.03
CA SER A 164 -22.13 14.29 -30.42
C SER A 164 -22.92 13.16 -31.06
N PHE A 165 -23.20 13.32 -32.36
CA PHE A 165 -23.69 12.28 -33.23
C PHE A 165 -22.78 12.28 -34.46
N THR A 166 -22.13 11.15 -34.72
CA THR A 166 -21.24 10.95 -35.85
C THR A 166 -21.77 9.77 -36.65
N ASP A 167 -22.11 10.01 -37.89
CA ASP A 167 -22.48 8.95 -38.84
C ASP A 167 -21.21 8.26 -39.34
N GLU A 168 -21.21 6.93 -39.40
CA GLU A 168 -20.03 6.17 -39.81
C GLU A 168 -19.71 6.35 -41.32
N ALA A 169 -20.70 6.73 -42.13
CA ALA A 169 -20.60 6.79 -43.59
C ALA A 169 -20.42 8.22 -44.17
N SER A 170 -20.25 9.27 -43.35
CA SER A 170 -20.11 10.69 -43.80
C SER A 170 -19.09 11.55 -43.07
#